data_AF-A0A2S9FP04-F1
#
_entry.id   AF-A0A2S9FP04-F1
#
_cell.length_a   1.000
_cell.length_b   1.000
_cell.length_c   1.000
_cell.angle_alpha   90.00
_cell.angle_beta   90.00
_cell.angle_gamma   90.00
#
_symmetry.space_group_name_H-M   'P 1'
#
loop_
_entity.id
_entity.type
_entity.pdbx_description
1 polymer ?
#
loop_
_entity_poly.entity_id
_entity_poly.type
_entity_poly.pdbx_seq_one_letter_code
_entity_poly.pdbx_strand_id
1 'polypeptide(L)'
;AKAPTVVAGPTDLVIDPSNLWLTIHESIGHATEYDRAIGYEAAYAGTSFATPDKLGRMQYGSPVMNVTADRTAEHGLATVGFDDEGVRAQSWDLVRDGLFVGYQLDRVFAPRLGVAR
;
A
#
# COMPACT_ATOMS: atom_id res chain seq x y z
N ALA A 1 -9.13 36.41 -5.89
CA ALA A 1 -7.72 36.52 -6.35
C ALA A 1 -7.41 35.34 -7.28
N LYS A 2 -6.53 35.51 -8.27
CA LYS A 2 -6.11 34.45 -9.19
C LYS A 2 -4.95 33.67 -8.56
N ALA A 3 -4.97 32.33 -8.65
CA ALA A 3 -3.84 31.51 -8.22
C ALA A 3 -2.59 31.80 -9.08
N PRO A 4 -1.39 31.84 -8.49
CA PRO A 4 -0.15 32.00 -9.24
C PRO A 4 0.11 30.79 -10.16
N THR A 5 0.95 30.97 -11.18
CA THR A 5 1.42 29.86 -12.02
C THR A 5 2.40 28.98 -11.24
N VAL A 6 2.56 27.73 -11.66
CA VAL A 6 3.56 26.81 -11.10
C VAL A 6 4.93 27.01 -11.74
N VAL A 7 5.99 26.81 -10.96
CA VAL A 7 7.38 26.71 -11.43
C VAL A 7 7.84 25.28 -11.17
N ALA A 8 8.34 24.59 -12.19
CA ALA A 8 8.82 23.22 -12.05
C ALA A 8 10.13 23.17 -11.28
N GLY A 9 10.28 22.17 -10.41
CA GLY A 9 11.50 21.92 -9.65
C GLY A 9 11.21 21.23 -8.33
N PRO A 10 12.26 20.82 -7.59
CA PRO A 10 12.11 20.30 -6.24
C PRO A 10 11.54 21.38 -5.31
N THR A 11 10.53 21.00 -4.52
CA THR A 11 9.99 21.80 -3.43
C THR A 11 9.56 20.87 -2.31
N ASP A 12 9.52 21.39 -1.09
CA ASP A 12 8.79 20.73 -0.01
C ASP A 12 7.29 20.87 -0.29
N LEU A 13 6.56 19.76 -0.17
CA LEU A 13 5.12 19.69 -0.39
C LEU A 13 4.42 19.40 0.94
N VAL A 14 3.54 20.31 1.34
CA VAL A 14 2.55 20.04 2.40
C VAL A 14 1.25 19.69 1.69
N ILE A 15 0.75 18.48 1.95
CA ILE A 15 -0.45 17.94 1.30
C ILE A 15 -1.57 17.79 2.31
N ASP A 16 -2.76 18.26 1.95
CA ASP A 16 -3.95 18.03 2.74
C ASP A 16 -4.27 16.52 2.78
N PRO A 17 -4.71 15.96 3.92
CA PRO A 17 -5.01 14.52 4.02
C PRO A 17 -5.93 14.00 2.91
N SER A 18 -6.93 14.78 2.49
CA SER A 18 -7.86 14.39 1.43
C SER A 18 -7.20 14.22 0.05
N ASN A 19 -6.08 14.91 -0.18
CA ASN A 19 -5.28 14.77 -1.40
C ASN A 19 -4.21 13.68 -1.25
N LEU A 20 -3.76 13.40 -0.03
CA LEU A 20 -2.74 12.39 0.27
C LEU A 20 -3.24 10.95 0.04
N TRP A 21 -4.54 10.68 0.23
CA TRP A 21 -5.08 9.32 0.11
C TRP A 21 -4.77 8.67 -1.24
N LEU A 22 -4.94 9.40 -2.34
CA LEU A 22 -4.64 8.88 -3.67
C LEU A 22 -3.13 8.67 -3.85
N THR A 23 -2.29 9.58 -3.34
CA THR A 23 -0.84 9.38 -3.37
C THR A 23 -0.42 8.11 -2.62
N ILE A 24 -1.01 7.83 -1.46
CA ILE A 24 -0.77 6.58 -0.72
C ILE A 24 -1.24 5.37 -1.53
N HIS A 25 -2.42 5.43 -2.14
CA HIS A 25 -2.95 4.34 -2.96
C HIS A 25 -2.00 3.95 -4.10
N GLU A 26 -1.55 4.94 -4.88
CA GLU A 26 -0.72 4.70 -6.06
C GLU A 26 0.72 4.33 -5.70
N SER A 27 1.30 5.00 -4.70
CA SER A 27 2.72 4.81 -4.35
C SER A 27 2.96 3.63 -3.41
N ILE A 28 1.96 3.21 -2.63
CA ILE A 28 2.10 2.19 -1.58
C ILE A 28 1.08 1.06 -1.74
N GLY A 29 -0.20 1.39 -1.92
CA GLY A 29 -1.26 0.40 -2.05
C GLY A 29 -0.91 -0.63 -3.13
N HIS A 30 -0.82 -0.16 -4.38
CA HIS A 30 -0.46 -1.03 -5.50
C HIS A 30 0.92 -1.67 -5.38
N ALA A 31 1.92 -0.95 -4.89
CA ALA A 31 3.25 -1.50 -4.71
C ALA A 31 3.29 -2.69 -3.73
N THR A 32 2.32 -2.79 -2.81
CA THR A 32 2.26 -3.84 -1.79
C THR A 32 1.23 -4.92 -2.09
N GLU A 33 0.69 -4.98 -3.30
CA GLU A 33 -0.02 -6.15 -3.84
C GLU A 33 1.01 -7.25 -4.18
N TYR A 34 0.93 -8.41 -3.54
CA TYR A 34 2.00 -9.41 -3.62
C TYR A 34 2.11 -10.08 -4.98
N ASP A 35 0.98 -10.41 -5.60
CA ASP A 35 0.88 -10.94 -6.95
C ASP A 35 1.54 -10.01 -7.99
N ARG A 36 1.36 -8.69 -7.83
CA ARG A 36 2.08 -7.67 -8.60
C ARG A 36 3.57 -7.67 -8.28
N ALA A 37 3.95 -7.82 -7.02
CA ALA A 37 5.35 -7.86 -6.58
C ALA A 37 6.12 -9.08 -7.08
N ILE A 38 5.45 -10.18 -7.37
CA ILE A 38 6.03 -11.38 -8.01
C ILE A 38 5.83 -11.42 -9.53
N GLY A 39 5.26 -10.37 -10.12
CA GLY A 39 5.07 -10.23 -11.57
C GLY A 39 3.93 -11.05 -12.15
N TYR A 40 3.03 -11.60 -11.34
CA TYR A 40 1.85 -12.31 -11.82
C TYR A 40 0.86 -11.34 -12.49
N GLU A 41 0.62 -10.19 -11.87
CA GLU A 41 -0.15 -9.07 -12.45
C GLU A 41 0.76 -7.97 -13.00
N ALA A 42 1.83 -8.33 -13.71
CA ALA A 42 2.58 -7.36 -14.50
C ALA A 42 1.73 -6.91 -15.71
N ALA A 43 0.71 -6.09 -15.48
CA ALA A 43 -0.11 -5.47 -16.50
C ALA A 43 0.63 -4.25 -17.10
N TYR A 44 -0.03 -3.50 -17.99
CA TYR A 44 0.48 -2.25 -18.57
C TYR A 44 0.96 -1.22 -17.52
N ALA A 45 0.53 -1.34 -16.26
CA ALA A 45 0.92 -0.49 -15.13
C ALA A 45 2.27 -0.90 -14.47
N GLY A 46 2.98 -1.90 -15.01
CA GLY A 46 4.32 -2.28 -14.57
C GLY A 46 4.36 -3.21 -13.34
N THR A 47 5.59 -3.52 -12.89
CA THR A 47 5.86 -4.37 -11.71
C THR A 47 5.95 -3.53 -10.43
N SER A 48 6.11 -4.19 -9.27
CA SER A 48 6.40 -3.49 -8.01
C SER A 48 7.90 -3.38 -7.72
N PHE A 49 8.30 -2.26 -7.12
CA PHE A 49 9.64 -2.10 -6.54
C PHE A 49 9.76 -2.74 -5.15
N ALA A 50 8.64 -2.96 -4.45
CA ALA A 50 8.58 -3.62 -3.15
C ALA A 50 8.56 -5.14 -3.35
N THR A 51 9.69 -5.67 -3.79
CA THR A 51 9.87 -7.11 -4.11
C THR A 51 10.05 -7.96 -2.84
N PRO A 52 9.73 -9.26 -2.86
CA PRO A 52 9.72 -10.08 -1.64
C PRO A 52 11.06 -10.16 -0.89
N ASP A 53 12.19 -10.08 -1.61
CA ASP A 53 13.53 -10.06 -1.03
C ASP A 53 13.79 -8.82 -0.14
N LYS A 54 12.99 -7.77 -0.32
CA LYS A 54 13.05 -6.51 0.43
C LYS A 54 12.13 -6.47 1.65
N LEU A 55 11.24 -7.45 1.81
CA LEU A 55 10.35 -7.54 2.96
C LEU A 55 11.16 -7.62 4.26
N GLY A 56 10.86 -6.73 5.21
CA GLY A 56 11.57 -6.59 6.47
C GLY A 56 12.97 -5.98 6.35
N ARG A 57 13.37 -5.48 5.17
CA ARG A 57 14.72 -4.93 4.92
C ARG A 57 14.71 -3.54 4.31
N MET A 58 13.76 -3.24 3.43
CA MET A 58 13.71 -1.96 2.73
C MET A 58 13.10 -0.87 3.62
N GLN A 59 13.86 0.21 3.79
CA GLN A 59 13.34 1.46 4.32
C GLN A 59 12.40 2.08 3.27
N TYR A 60 11.10 2.02 3.54
CA TYR A 60 10.06 2.54 2.66
C TYR A 60 9.92 4.06 2.81
N GLY A 61 10.01 4.56 4.05
CA GLY A 61 9.84 5.97 4.38
C GLY A 61 10.59 6.38 5.64
N SER A 62 10.31 7.57 6.15
CA SER A 62 10.92 8.02 7.42
C SER A 62 10.45 7.16 8.60
N PRO A 63 11.19 7.14 9.74
CA PRO A 63 10.79 6.36 10.91
C PRO A 63 9.42 6.69 11.50
N VAL A 64 8.85 7.85 11.17
CA VAL A 64 7.49 8.25 11.63
C VAL A 64 6.38 7.71 10.73
N MET A 65 6.72 7.12 9.58
CA MET A 65 5.75 6.66 8.59
C MET A 65 5.21 5.28 8.97
N ASN A 66 3.89 5.20 9.11
CA ASN A 66 3.15 3.96 9.32
C ASN A 66 2.00 3.88 8.32
N VAL A 67 1.83 2.71 7.69
CA VAL A 67 0.78 2.48 6.71
C VAL A 67 0.14 1.13 7.00
N THR A 68 -1.16 1.16 7.26
CA THR A 68 -1.97 -0.01 7.61
C THR A 68 -2.95 -0.29 6.47
N ALA A 69 -3.02 -1.55 6.03
CA ALA A 69 -4.10 -2.06 5.21
C ALA A 69 -5.25 -2.43 6.15
N ASP A 70 -6.39 -1.75 6.03
CA ASP A 70 -7.51 -1.93 6.96
C ASP A 70 -8.85 -2.03 6.22
N ARG A 71 -9.53 -3.17 6.42
CA ARG A 71 -10.87 -3.45 5.89
C ARG A 71 -11.96 -3.46 6.97
N THR A 72 -11.59 -3.05 8.19
CA THR A 72 -12.39 -3.10 9.41
C THR A 72 -12.71 -1.73 9.99
N ALA A 73 -12.10 -0.65 9.46
CA ALA A 73 -12.29 0.71 9.93
C ALA A 73 -13.77 1.13 10.00
N GLU A 74 -14.20 1.65 11.15
CA GLU A 74 -15.58 2.12 11.30
C GLU A 74 -15.86 3.26 10.30
N HIS A 75 -17.01 3.18 9.61
CA HIS A 75 -17.42 4.11 8.55
C HIS A 75 -16.50 4.19 7.31
N GLY A 76 -15.50 3.31 7.19
CA GLY A 76 -14.69 3.22 5.98
C GLY A 76 -15.54 2.84 4.77
N LEU A 77 -15.39 3.56 3.65
CA LEU A 77 -16.10 3.24 2.40
C LEU A 77 -15.72 1.88 1.83
N ALA A 78 -14.56 1.35 2.27
CA ALA A 78 -14.03 0.06 1.90
C ALA A 78 -14.27 -1.01 2.97
N THR A 79 -15.01 -0.71 4.04
CA THR A 79 -15.18 -1.67 5.15
C THR A 79 -16.13 -2.79 4.77
N VAL A 80 -15.71 -4.03 5.01
CA VAL A 80 -16.47 -5.25 4.68
C VAL A 80 -16.36 -6.27 5.81
N GLY A 81 -17.30 -7.21 5.92
CA GLY A 81 -17.20 -8.32 6.88
C GLY A 81 -16.26 -9.42 6.41
N PHE A 82 -16.28 -9.68 5.10
CA PHE A 82 -15.49 -10.71 4.42
C PHE A 82 -15.07 -10.19 3.04
N ASP A 83 -13.93 -10.63 2.52
CA ASP A 83 -13.56 -10.43 1.12
C ASP A 83 -14.29 -11.41 0.18
N ASP A 84 -14.05 -11.29 -1.12
CA ASP A 84 -14.74 -12.07 -2.15
C ASP A 84 -14.37 -13.57 -2.14
N GLU A 85 -13.37 -13.97 -1.35
CA GLU A 85 -12.99 -15.37 -1.15
C GLU A 85 -13.53 -15.95 0.18
N GLY A 86 -14.32 -15.16 0.90
CA GLY A 86 -14.93 -15.52 2.18
C GLY A 86 -13.99 -15.42 3.38
N VAL A 87 -12.85 -14.73 3.26
CA VAL A 87 -11.92 -14.50 4.37
C VAL A 87 -12.40 -13.30 5.18
N ARG A 88 -12.42 -13.42 6.50
CA ARG A 88 -12.83 -12.32 7.40
C ARG A 88 -11.93 -11.11 7.17
N ALA A 89 -12.53 -9.92 7.14
CA ALA A 89 -11.77 -8.68 7.05
C ALA A 89 -10.76 -8.54 8.19
N GLN A 90 -9.60 -7.96 7.87
CA GLN A 90 -8.44 -7.85 8.74
C GLN A 90 -7.87 -6.42 8.66
N SER A 91 -6.97 -6.15 9.60
CA SER A 91 -6.13 -4.95 9.62
C SER A 91 -4.70 -5.38 9.92
N TRP A 92 -3.74 -4.93 9.11
CA TRP A 92 -2.32 -5.27 9.24
C TRP A 92 -1.42 -4.18 8.67
N ASP A 93 -0.16 -4.17 9.08
CA ASP A 93 0.79 -3.16 8.61
C ASP A 93 1.45 -3.54 7.29
N LEU A 94 1.52 -2.58 6.39
CA LEU A 94 2.33 -2.61 5.17
C LEU A 94 3.68 -1.95 5.43
N VAL A 95 3.67 -0.86 6.20
CA VAL A 95 4.85 -0.13 6.65
C VAL A 95 4.74 0.14 8.15
N ARG A 96 5.78 -0.22 8.92
CA ARG A 96 5.87 0.07 10.36
C ARG A 96 7.21 0.73 10.66
N ASP A 97 7.19 1.88 11.33
CA ASP A 97 8.38 2.69 11.63
C ASP A 97 9.25 2.96 10.39
N GLY A 98 8.59 3.20 9.25
CA GLY A 98 9.20 3.39 7.94
C GLY A 98 9.75 2.13 7.27
N LEU A 99 9.72 0.96 7.91
CA LEU A 99 10.18 -0.31 7.35
C LEU A 99 9.05 -1.00 6.58
N PHE A 100 9.36 -1.56 5.41
CA PHE A 100 8.43 -2.40 4.66
C PHE A 100 8.22 -3.76 5.36
N VAL A 101 7.01 -4.08 5.81
CA VAL A 101 6.76 -5.23 6.70
C VAL A 101 5.61 -6.15 6.27
N GLY A 102 4.82 -5.79 5.26
CA GLY A 102 3.66 -6.62 4.89
C GLY A 102 3.21 -6.45 3.45
N TYR A 103 2.41 -7.41 3.00
CA TYR A 103 1.78 -7.44 1.68
C TYR A 103 0.26 -7.55 1.81
N GLN A 104 -0.44 -7.16 0.75
CA GLN A 104 -1.82 -7.50 0.49
C GLN A 104 -1.86 -8.83 -0.29
N LEU A 105 -2.75 -9.73 0.12
CA LEU A 105 -2.76 -11.13 -0.30
C LEU A 105 -4.19 -11.64 -0.52
N ASP A 106 -4.33 -12.60 -1.42
CA ASP A 106 -5.49 -13.48 -1.54
C ASP A 106 -5.13 -14.89 -1.03
N ARG A 107 -6.08 -15.83 -1.11
CA ARG A 107 -5.87 -17.23 -0.72
C ARG A 107 -4.90 -17.97 -1.64
N VAL A 108 -4.76 -17.54 -2.90
CA VAL A 108 -3.87 -18.18 -3.88
C VAL A 108 -2.42 -17.88 -3.56
N PHE A 109 -2.13 -16.66 -3.12
CA PHE A 109 -0.79 -16.12 -2.97
C PHE A 109 -0.28 -16.12 -1.53
N ALA A 110 -1.15 -16.04 -0.51
CA ALA A 110 -0.73 -16.14 0.89
C ALA A 110 0.17 -17.37 1.17
N PRO A 111 -0.17 -18.60 0.71
CA PRO A 111 0.70 -19.76 0.92
C PRO A 111 2.05 -19.65 0.21
N ARG A 112 2.15 -18.90 -0.90
CA ARG A 112 3.41 -18.69 -1.63
C ARG A 112 4.35 -17.75 -0.89
N LEU A 113 3.81 -16.81 -0.11
CA LEU A 113 4.58 -16.01 0.83
C LEU A 113 4.90 -16.77 2.13
N GLY A 114 4.29 -17.94 2.35
CA GLY A 114 4.49 -18.75 3.56
C GLY A 114 3.63 -18.32 4.74
N VAL A 115 2.53 -17.61 4.50
CA VAL A 115 1.58 -17.17 5.53
C VAL A 115 0.21 -17.80 5.33
N ALA A 116 -0.56 -17.89 6.41
CA ALA A 116 -1.98 -18.21 6.32
C ALA A 116 -2.76 -16.99 5.83
N ARG A 117 -3.94 -17.24 5.24
CA ARG A 117 -4.89 -16.20 4.86
C ARG A 117 -5.99 -16.09 5.91
#